data_AF-A0A1W6WG38-F1
#
_entry.id   AF-A0A1W6WG38-F1
#
_cell.length_a   1.000
_cell.length_b   1.000
_cell.length_c   1.000
_cell.angle_alpha   90.00
_cell.angle_beta   90.00
_cell.angle_gamma   90.00
#
_symmetry.space_group_name_H-M   'P 1'
#
loop_
_entity.id
_entity.type
_entity.pdbx_description
1 polymer ?
#
loop_
_entity_poly.entity_id
_entity_poly.type
_entity_poly.pdbx_seq_one_letter_code
_entity_poly.pdbx_strand_id
1 'polypeptide(L)'
;MARKAERWTLRSSFIDKTHNGQPQLMTERVVELTKDPKTKQWVVHEISCRQVMPEAEQKKAKAAMMRRASEQMSDYISTNDSVIAPGTYKLTDLL
;
A
#
# COMPACT_ATOMS: atom_id res chain seq x y z
N MET A 1 -26.53 -15.56 -20.76
CA MET A 1 -25.99 -14.19 -20.90
C MET A 1 -24.57 -14.18 -20.34
N ALA A 2 -23.55 -14.00 -21.18
CA ALA A 2 -22.16 -13.94 -20.71
C ALA A 2 -21.97 -12.63 -19.94
N ARG A 3 -21.62 -12.71 -18.64
CA ARG A 3 -21.30 -11.54 -17.82
C ARG A 3 -20.05 -10.89 -18.39
N LYS A 4 -20.17 -9.63 -18.81
CA LYS A 4 -19.05 -8.82 -19.30
C LYS A 4 -18.08 -8.60 -18.13
N ALA A 5 -16.82 -8.98 -18.28
CA ALA A 5 -15.80 -8.73 -17.27
C ALA A 5 -15.61 -7.21 -17.12
N GLU A 6 -15.51 -6.73 -15.88
CA GLU A 6 -15.24 -5.31 -15.61
C GLU A 6 -13.74 -5.08 -15.59
N ARG A 7 -13.27 -4.09 -16.35
CA ARG A 7 -11.84 -3.82 -16.49
C ARG A 7 -11.43 -2.60 -15.67
N TRP A 8 -10.45 -2.79 -14.80
CA TRP A 8 -10.00 -1.80 -13.84
C TRP A 8 -8.50 -1.53 -14.03
N THR A 9 -8.08 -0.28 -13.82
CA THR A 9 -6.66 0.11 -13.84
C THR A 9 -6.24 0.50 -12.43
N LEU A 10 -5.28 -0.24 -11.86
CA LEU A 10 -4.72 -0.03 -10.54
C LEU A 10 -3.36 0.67 -10.69
N ARG A 11 -3.18 1.78 -9.97
CA ARG A 11 -1.95 2.57 -9.98
C ARG A 11 -1.34 2.56 -8.58
N SER A 12 -0.12 2.05 -8.47
CA SER A 12 0.65 2.06 -7.23
C SER A 12 1.67 3.19 -7.30
N SER A 13 1.59 4.13 -6.36
CA SER A 13 2.51 5.26 -6.24
C SER A 13 3.04 5.41 -4.82
N PHE A 14 4.22 6.02 -4.67
CA PHE A 14 4.70 6.48 -3.36
C PHE A 14 4.90 7.99 -3.38
N ILE A 15 4.85 8.59 -2.19
CA ILE A 15 5.14 10.01 -2.00
C ILE A 15 6.43 10.10 -1.18
N ASP A 16 7.44 10.74 -1.75
CA ASP A 16 8.67 11.07 -1.04
C ASP A 16 8.81 12.61 -0.95
N LYS A 17 9.14 13.10 0.25
CA LYS A 17 9.47 14.50 0.52
C LYS A 17 10.68 14.99 -0.31
N THR A 18 11.54 14.08 -0.79
CA THR A 18 12.67 14.42 -1.68
C THR A 18 12.21 14.91 -3.06
N HIS A 19 10.99 14.55 -3.48
CA HIS A 19 10.40 14.96 -4.76
C HIS A 19 9.29 15.99 -4.56
N ASN A 20 9.50 16.96 -3.65
CA ASN A 20 8.52 18.00 -3.31
C ASN A 20 7.13 17.44 -2.89
N GLY A 21 7.07 16.18 -2.43
CA GLY A 21 5.81 15.54 -2.07
C GLY A 21 4.94 15.13 -3.26
N GLN A 22 5.46 15.13 -4.49
CA GLN A 22 4.73 14.64 -5.65
C GLN A 22 4.66 13.10 -5.65
N PRO A 23 3.49 12.50 -5.96
CA PRO A 23 3.35 11.06 -6.06
C PRO A 23 4.10 10.52 -7.28
N GLN A 24 5.00 9.57 -7.06
CA GLN A 24 5.71 8.86 -8.12
C GLN A 24 5.06 7.52 -8.39
N LEU A 25 4.61 7.31 -9.63
CA LEU A 25 3.99 6.08 -10.08
C LEU A 25 5.04 4.98 -10.21
N MET A 26 4.87 3.87 -9.48
CA MET A 26 5.76 2.72 -9.51
C MET A 26 5.31 1.70 -10.54
N THR A 27 4.02 1.34 -10.48
CA THR A 27 3.45 0.24 -11.25
C THR A 27 2.01 0.57 -11.63
N GLU A 28 1.65 0.26 -12.86
CA GLU A 28 0.27 0.29 -13.34
C GLU A 28 -0.14 -1.14 -13.70
N ARG A 29 -1.26 -1.61 -13.16
CA ARG A 29 -1.81 -2.94 -13.43
C ARG A 29 -3.20 -2.79 -14.01
N VAL A 30 -3.51 -3.59 -15.02
CA VAL A 30 -4.85 -3.68 -15.56
C VAL A 30 -5.40 -5.04 -15.19
N VAL A 31 -6.53 -5.04 -14.52
CA VAL A 31 -7.18 -6.24 -14.01
C VAL A 31 -8.60 -6.35 -14.57
N GLU A 32 -9.04 -7.57 -14.76
CA GLU A 32 -10.42 -7.91 -15.04
C GLU A 32 -11.04 -8.51 -13.78
N LEU A 33 -12.17 -7.94 -13.36
CA LEU A 33 -12.99 -8.45 -12.29
C LEU A 33 -14.15 -9.24 -12.88
N THR A 34 -14.24 -10.50 -12.45
CA THR A 34 -15.29 -11.41 -12.87
C THR A 34 -15.95 -11.99 -11.63
N LYS A 35 -17.27 -11.86 -11.53
CA LYS A 35 -18.02 -12.48 -10.42
C LYS A 35 -18.27 -13.94 -10.74
N ASP A 36 -17.62 -14.83 -10.00
CA ASP A 36 -17.79 -16.28 -10.16
C ASP A 36 -19.27 -16.63 -9.91
N PRO A 37 -19.95 -17.25 -10.89
CA PRO A 37 -21.36 -17.60 -10.76
C PRO A 37 -21.63 -18.67 -9.69
N LYS A 38 -20.65 -19.54 -9.37
CA LYS A 38 -20.78 -20.64 -8.41
C LYS A 38 -20.57 -20.16 -6.98
N THR A 39 -19.44 -19.50 -6.72
CA THR A 39 -19.07 -19.05 -5.36
C THR A 39 -19.66 -17.68 -5.00
N LYS A 40 -20.18 -16.94 -5.99
CA LYS A 40 -20.61 -15.53 -5.88
C LYS A 40 -19.50 -14.57 -5.46
N GLN A 41 -18.25 -15.02 -5.41
CA GLN A 41 -17.09 -14.21 -5.08
C GLN A 41 -16.57 -13.47 -6.32
N TRP A 42 -15.89 -12.36 -6.08
CA TRP A 42 -15.18 -11.64 -7.14
C TRP A 42 -13.81 -12.27 -7.33
N VAL A 43 -13.50 -12.64 -8.57
CA VAL A 43 -12.18 -13.12 -8.98
C VAL A 43 -11.51 -12.00 -9.77
N VAL A 44 -10.24 -11.75 -9.46
CA VAL A 44 -9.42 -10.74 -10.12
C VAL A 44 -8.39 -11.44 -11.00
N HIS A 45 -8.37 -11.11 -12.28
CA HIS A 45 -7.38 -11.60 -13.24
C HIS A 45 -6.51 -10.44 -13.72
N GLU A 46 -5.20 -10.54 -13.53
CA GLU A 46 -4.28 -9.53 -14.05
C GLU A 46 -4.06 -9.75 -15.56
N ILE A 47 -4.37 -8.73 -16.35
CA ILE A 47 -4.25 -8.75 -17.82
C ILE A 47 -2.90 -8.20 -18.26
N SER A 48 -2.46 -7.13 -17.59
CA SER A 48 -1.18 -6.50 -17.90
C SER A 48 -0.62 -5.80 -16.67
N CYS A 49 0.70 -5.86 -16.53
CA CYS A 49 1.44 -5.12 -15.51
C CYS A 49 2.54 -4.33 -16.21
N ARG A 50 2.52 -3.01 -16.05
CA ARG A 50 3.56 -2.10 -16.51
C ARG A 50 4.32 -1.61 -15.29
N GLN A 51 5.58 -2.00 -15.19
CA GLN A 51 6.52 -1.32 -14.30
C GLN A 51 6.89 0.02 -14.94
N VAL A 52 6.57 1.11 -14.24
CA VAL A 52 6.90 2.47 -14.66
C VAL A 52 8.26 2.86 -14.10
N MET A 53 8.54 2.43 -12.87
CA MET A 53 9.83 2.59 -12.21
C MET A 53 10.65 1.30 -12.32
N PRO A 54 11.95 1.36 -12.69
CA PRO A 54 12.85 0.20 -12.69
C PRO A 54 12.90 -0.50 -11.33
N GLU A 55 13.04 -1.83 -11.32
CA GLU A 55 13.02 -2.63 -10.09
C GLU A 55 14.11 -2.21 -9.09
N ALA A 56 15.31 -1.86 -9.58
CA ALA A 56 16.40 -1.37 -8.74
C ALA A 56 16.04 -0.08 -8.00
N GLU A 57 15.36 0.85 -8.69
CA GLU A 57 14.88 2.10 -8.10
C GLU A 57 13.73 1.84 -7.12
N GLN A 58 12.79 0.95 -7.46
CA GLN A 58 11.72 0.56 -6.55
C GLN A 58 12.25 -0.02 -5.25
N LYS A 59 13.27 -0.90 -5.34
CA LYS A 59 13.90 -1.50 -4.16
C LYS A 59 14.56 -0.44 -3.29
N LYS A 60 15.27 0.51 -3.90
CA LYS A 60 15.90 1.64 -3.19
C LYS A 60 14.86 2.54 -2.53
N ALA A 61 13.78 2.89 -3.24
CA ALA A 61 12.69 3.72 -2.71
C ALA A 61 11.97 3.04 -1.54
N LYS A 62 11.64 1.74 -1.66
CA LYS A 62 11.03 0.96 -0.57
C LYS A 62 11.95 0.87 0.65
N ALA A 63 13.24 0.61 0.44
CA ALA A 63 14.20 0.56 1.53
C ALA A 63 14.34 1.92 2.24
N ALA A 64 14.41 3.02 1.49
CA ALA A 64 14.46 4.37 2.04
C ALA A 64 13.19 4.73 2.82
N MET A 65 12.01 4.36 2.29
CA MET A 65 10.72 4.53 2.95
C MET A 65 10.66 3.78 4.28
N MET A 66 11.01 2.49 4.28
CA MET A 66 11.01 1.66 5.49
C MET A 66 12.00 2.18 6.54
N ARG A 67 13.20 2.60 6.11
CA ARG A 67 14.19 3.18 7.02
C ARG A 67 13.65 4.45 7.69
N ARG A 68 13.06 5.36 6.92
CA ARG A 68 12.47 6.60 7.47
C ARG A 68 11.27 6.33 8.36
N ALA A 69 10.42 5.38 8.02
CA ALA A 69 9.32 4.97 8.89
C ALA A 69 9.85 4.44 10.23
N SER A 70 10.90 3.62 10.19
CA SER A 70 11.57 3.14 11.40
C SER A 70 12.22 4.26 12.21
N GLU A 71 12.90 5.21 11.56
CA GLU A 71 13.50 6.39 12.20
C GLU A 71 12.40 7.24 12.86
N GLN A 72 11.34 7.59 12.15
CA GLN A 72 10.23 8.38 12.71
C GLN A 72 9.51 7.65 13.85
N MET A 73 9.35 6.33 13.76
CA MET A 73 8.71 5.55 14.81
C MET A 73 9.64 5.40 16.02
N SER A 74 10.95 5.23 15.81
CA SER A 74 11.96 5.25 16.87
C SER A 74 12.02 6.62 17.55
N ASP A 75 12.02 7.70 16.76
CA ASP A 75 12.00 9.07 17.26
C ASP A 75 10.72 9.29 18.09
N TYR A 76 9.56 8.91 17.57
CA TYR A 76 8.27 8.97 18.28
C TYR A 76 8.29 8.18 19.59
N ILE A 77 8.82 6.95 19.60
CA ILE A 77 8.95 6.12 20.82
C ILE A 77 9.97 6.70 21.80
N SER A 78 11.03 7.35 21.30
CA SER A 78 12.07 7.93 22.15
C SER A 78 11.68 9.29 22.75
N THR A 79 10.79 10.04 22.06
CA THR A 79 10.30 11.36 22.51
C THR A 79 8.96 11.30 23.21
N ASN A 80 8.10 10.34 22.87
CA ASN A 80 6.89 10.05 23.63
C ASN A 80 7.16 8.83 24.49
N ASP A 81 7.23 9.05 25.80
CA ASP A 81 7.25 8.01 26.82
C ASP A 81 5.86 7.35 26.89
N SER A 82 5.37 6.83 25.77
CA SER A 82 4.11 6.10 25.68
C SER A 82 4.34 4.66 26.13
N VAL A 83 4.86 4.51 27.35
CA VAL A 83 4.72 3.28 28.09
C VAL A 83 3.26 3.23 28.53
N ILE A 84 2.40 2.66 27.67
CA ILE A 84 1.10 2.20 28.14
C ILE A 84 1.43 1.18 29.24
N ALA A 85 1.21 1.57 30.50
CA ALA A 85 1.49 0.72 31.64
C ALA A 85 0.69 -0.59 31.50
N PRO A 86 1.16 -1.72 32.05
CA PRO A 86 0.37 -2.95 32.02
C PRO A 86 -1.00 -2.71 32.68
N GLY A 87 -2.08 -3.00 31.95
CA GLY A 87 -3.45 -2.72 32.42
C GLY A 87 -4.53 -3.12 31.42
N THR A 88 -5.79 -2.97 31.82
CA THR A 88 -6.95 -3.24 30.97
C THR A 88 -7.40 -1.94 30.30
N TYR A 89 -7.38 -1.89 28.97
CA TYR A 89 -7.74 -0.71 28.18
C TYR A 89 -8.93 -0.99 27.26
N LYS A 90 -9.77 0.02 27.02
CA LYS A 90 -10.75 -0.04 25.92
C LYS A 90 -10.08 0.45 24.64
N LEU A 91 -10.54 -0.03 23.48
CA LEU A 91 -9.99 0.36 22.18
C LEU A 91 -10.02 1.87 21.94
N THR A 92 -10.99 2.57 22.53
CA THR A 92 -11.13 4.04 22.50
C THR A 92 -10.05 4.78 23.26
N ASP A 93 -9.37 4.11 24.19
CA ASP A 93 -8.37 4.72 25.08
C ASP A 93 -6.96 4.61 24.49
N LEU A 94 -6.82 3.94 23.35
CA LEU A 94 -5.56 3.63 22.64
C LEU A 94 -5.45 4.34 21.28
N LEU A 95 -6.45 5.15 20.91
CA LEU A 95 -6.54 5.93 19.67
C LEU A 95 -6.37 7.41 19.96
#